data_AF-A0A963QAJ9-F1
#
_entry.id   AF-A0A963QAJ9-F1
#
_cell.length_a   1.000
_cell.length_b   1.000
_cell.length_c   1.000
_cell.angle_alpha   90.00
_cell.angle_beta   90.00
_cell.angle_gamma   90.00
#
_symmetry.space_group_name_H-M   'P 1'
#
loop_
_entity.id
_entity.type
_entity.pdbx_description
1 polymer ?
#
loop_
_entity_poly.entity_id
_entity_poly.type
_entity_poly.pdbx_seq_one_letter_code
_entity_poly.pdbx_strand_id
1 'polypeptide(L)'
;MASPRFVLLAALAYLPIKLVHELAHGLAVRRWGGQVRQAGVTLMLLMPVPYVDASAATSFPERRARIAVSAAGILTELALAAMALLLWVALDDGLVRDIAFVVVVVAGVSTLLFNGNPLQRLDGYYVLCDTLGLPNLGPRSRQWWMDRLRRRLLGTAHTEAMPVARGEAKWLAAYAPLSWLMLLFIATLAVFWLGQIAFVFGVAAALLLGWQVLLRPLHRVLSQLRRAALSQHGSSRRWRRVILGGAALLVLLAVSPWPRSTVVMGVAWPPDQAQLRTEEAGFVESQRARDGQHLQAGDIVLQLHSPQLESEHARQAARVRALEAELLQALPGPKAGGDATRGA
;
A
#
# COMPACT_ATOMS: atom_id res chain seq x y z
N MET A 1 11.63 2.31 15.58
CA MET A 1 11.79 3.48 14.69
C MET A 1 10.57 4.40 14.60
N ALA A 2 9.35 3.93 14.85
CA ALA A 2 8.14 4.77 14.75
C ALA A 2 7.89 5.72 15.96
N SER A 3 8.72 5.66 17.00
CA SER A 3 8.59 6.61 18.11
C SER A 3 9.04 8.02 17.66
N PRO A 4 8.34 9.09 18.06
CA PRO A 4 8.66 10.47 17.68
C PRO A 4 10.13 10.86 17.88
N ARG A 5 10.78 10.33 18.93
CA ARG A 5 12.22 10.54 19.19
C ARG A 5 13.10 10.15 18.00
N PHE A 6 12.88 8.99 17.38
CA PHE A 6 13.74 8.48 16.30
C PHE A 6 13.50 9.26 15.01
N VAL A 7 12.27 9.73 14.78
CA VAL A 7 11.95 10.61 13.65
C VAL A 7 12.67 11.95 13.81
N LEU A 8 12.65 12.54 15.00
CA LEU A 8 13.36 13.78 15.29
C LEU A 8 14.87 13.61 15.14
N LEU A 9 15.45 12.55 15.71
CA LEU A 9 16.88 12.25 15.58
C LEU A 9 17.26 12.04 14.11
N ALA A 10 16.44 11.34 13.31
CA ALA A 10 16.68 11.14 11.90
C ALA A 10 16.64 12.46 11.11
N ALA A 11 15.67 13.33 11.40
CA ALA A 11 15.58 14.65 10.76
C ALA A 11 16.80 15.52 11.08
N LEU A 12 17.25 15.52 12.34
CA LEU A 12 18.42 16.27 12.78
C LEU A 12 19.73 15.69 12.21
N ALA A 13 19.86 14.37 12.11
CA ALA A 13 21.05 13.71 11.56
C ALA A 13 21.16 13.82 10.04
N TYR A 14 20.03 13.93 9.33
CA TYR A 14 19.99 13.98 7.87
C TYR A 14 20.81 15.14 7.28
N LEU A 15 20.64 16.34 7.82
CA LEU A 15 21.30 17.54 7.30
C LEU A 15 22.84 17.48 7.43
N PRO A 16 23.44 17.16 8.60
CA PRO A 16 24.87 16.94 8.72
C PRO A 16 25.42 15.83 7.82
N ILE A 17 24.73 14.70 7.71
CA ILE A 17 25.15 13.59 6.85
C ILE A 17 25.24 14.06 5.39
N LYS A 18 24.19 14.74 4.90
CA LYS A 18 24.18 15.27 3.53
C LYS A 18 25.19 16.40 3.30
N LEU A 19 25.47 17.22 4.32
CA LEU A 19 26.53 18.21 4.21
C LEU A 19 27.88 17.54 4.00
N VAL A 20 28.20 16.51 4.79
CA VAL A 20 29.47 15.76 4.65
C VAL A 20 29.54 15.05 3.29
N HIS A 21 28.44 14.49 2.81
CA HIS A 21 28.32 13.89 1.48
C HIS A 21 28.68 14.89 0.35
N GLU A 22 28.08 16.08 0.37
CA GLU A 22 28.33 17.12 -0.64
C GLU A 22 29.75 17.69 -0.55
N LEU A 23 30.28 17.86 0.67
CA LEU A 23 31.67 18.25 0.88
C LEU A 23 32.64 17.21 0.30
N ALA A 24 32.33 15.93 0.39
CA ALA A 24 33.14 14.88 -0.22
C ALA A 24 33.21 15.01 -1.75
N HIS A 25 32.08 15.32 -2.41
CA HIS A 25 32.08 15.63 -3.84
C HIS A 25 32.95 16.85 -4.16
N GLY A 26 32.81 17.94 -3.41
CA GLY A 26 33.59 19.16 -3.61
C GLY A 26 35.10 18.95 -3.41
N LEU A 27 35.49 18.22 -2.37
CA LEU A 27 36.88 17.86 -2.10
C LEU A 27 37.44 16.94 -3.19
N ALA A 28 36.67 15.97 -3.66
CA ALA A 28 37.05 15.13 -4.78
C ALA A 28 37.29 15.97 -6.03
N VAL A 29 36.36 16.86 -6.41
CA VAL A 29 36.55 17.75 -7.57
C VAL A 29 37.85 18.55 -7.47
N ARG A 30 38.14 19.13 -6.29
CA ARG A 30 39.38 19.88 -6.06
C ARG A 30 40.63 19.01 -6.16
N ARG A 31 40.60 17.77 -5.66
CA ARG A 31 41.73 16.82 -5.70
C ARG A 31 42.20 16.51 -7.12
N TRP A 32 41.30 16.50 -8.09
CA TRP A 32 41.59 16.29 -9.52
C TRP A 32 41.71 17.60 -10.32
N GLY A 33 41.87 18.75 -9.65
CA GLY A 33 42.14 20.04 -10.30
C GLY A 33 40.90 20.76 -10.83
N GLY A 34 39.69 20.27 -10.53
CA GLY A 34 38.45 20.95 -10.85
C GLY A 34 38.13 22.11 -9.89
N GLN A 35 37.37 23.09 -10.37
CA GLN A 35 36.89 24.20 -9.55
C GLN A 35 35.45 23.95 -9.10
N VAL A 36 35.21 24.11 -7.80
CA VAL A 36 33.86 24.16 -7.22
C VAL A 36 33.41 25.62 -7.26
N ARG A 37 32.41 25.92 -8.11
CA ARG A 37 31.96 27.30 -8.35
C ARG A 37 30.89 27.77 -7.38
N GLN A 38 30.02 26.86 -6.96
CA GLN A 38 28.88 27.15 -6.11
C GLN A 38 28.73 26.04 -5.07
N ALA A 39 28.42 26.45 -3.84
CA ALA A 39 28.00 25.57 -2.76
C ALA A 39 26.97 26.32 -1.92
N GLY A 40 25.96 25.62 -1.42
CA GLY A 40 24.90 26.26 -0.65
C GLY A 40 23.89 25.27 -0.09
N VAL A 41 22.73 25.80 0.30
CA VAL A 41 21.58 25.02 0.76
C VAL A 41 20.40 25.39 -0.13
N THR A 42 19.71 24.38 -0.66
CA THR A 42 18.48 24.54 -1.45
C THR A 42 17.30 23.91 -0.72
N LEU A 43 16.08 24.34 -1.02
CA LEU A 43 14.87 23.74 -0.46
C LEU A 43 14.28 22.74 -1.45
N MET A 44 14.49 21.45 -1.22
CA MET A 44 13.88 20.37 -2.00
C MET A 44 12.65 19.84 -1.26
N LEU A 45 11.45 20.09 -1.80
CA LEU A 45 10.17 19.75 -1.14
C LEU A 45 10.08 20.34 0.28
N LEU A 46 10.44 21.62 0.44
CA LEU A 46 10.52 22.34 1.73
C LEU A 46 11.57 21.81 2.73
N MET A 47 12.34 20.78 2.37
CA MET A 47 13.45 20.29 3.18
C MET A 47 14.75 20.99 2.77
N PRO A 48 15.53 21.55 3.71
CA PRO A 48 16.84 22.10 3.41
C PRO A 48 17.80 20.97 3.07
N VAL A 49 18.39 21.04 1.87
CA VAL A 49 19.35 20.07 1.35
C VAL A 49 20.62 20.83 0.95
N PRO A 50 21.79 20.51 1.54
CA PRO A 50 23.07 21.03 1.08
C PRO A 50 23.34 20.61 -0.35
N TYR A 51 24.04 21.43 -1.13
CA TYR A 51 24.49 21.05 -2.47
C TYR A 51 25.85 21.67 -2.77
N VAL A 52 26.64 20.95 -3.57
CA VAL A 52 27.90 21.43 -4.14
C VAL A 52 27.88 21.24 -5.66
N ASP A 53 28.26 22.28 -6.40
CA ASP A 53 28.39 22.18 -7.87
C ASP A 53 29.63 21.37 -8.25
N ALA A 54 29.41 20.09 -8.53
CA ALA A 54 30.40 19.14 -9.00
C ALA A 54 30.47 19.00 -10.53
N SER A 55 29.86 19.94 -11.29
CA SER A 55 29.76 19.84 -12.76
C SER A 55 31.12 19.76 -13.47
N ALA A 56 32.16 20.34 -12.87
CA ALA A 56 33.55 20.27 -13.35
C ALA A 56 34.07 18.82 -13.48
N ALA A 57 33.50 17.86 -12.76
CA ALA A 57 33.90 16.46 -12.87
C ALA A 57 33.66 15.88 -14.27
N THR A 58 32.63 16.36 -14.98
CA THR A 58 32.28 15.85 -16.31
C THR A 58 33.33 16.14 -17.38
N SER A 59 34.18 17.16 -17.18
CA SER A 59 35.27 17.51 -18.10
C SER A 59 36.58 16.79 -17.81
N PHE A 60 36.66 15.98 -16.74
CA PHE A 60 37.89 15.26 -16.43
C PHE A 60 38.20 14.20 -17.49
N PRO A 61 39.44 14.17 -18.02
CA PRO A 61 39.81 13.23 -19.08
C PRO A 61 39.81 11.78 -18.56
N GLU A 62 40.32 11.58 -17.35
CA GLU A 62 40.42 10.27 -16.73
C GLU A 62 39.06 9.76 -16.21
N ARG A 63 38.63 8.61 -16.70
CA ARG A 63 37.41 7.93 -16.23
C ARG A 63 37.47 7.62 -14.74
N ARG A 64 38.63 7.26 -14.21
CA ARG A 64 38.81 6.96 -12.77
C ARG A 64 38.52 8.17 -11.90
N ALA A 65 38.92 9.36 -12.34
CA ALA A 65 38.62 10.62 -11.64
C ALA A 65 37.12 10.90 -11.60
N ARG A 66 36.41 10.72 -12.72
CA ARG A 66 34.94 10.92 -12.78
C ARG A 66 34.18 9.95 -11.89
N ILE A 67 34.58 8.68 -11.90
CA ILE A 67 34.02 7.65 -11.01
C ILE A 67 34.29 8.01 -9.55
N ALA A 68 35.53 8.40 -9.21
CA ALA A 68 35.90 8.75 -7.85
C ALA A 68 35.08 9.94 -7.32
N VAL A 69 34.90 10.99 -8.13
CA VAL A 69 34.03 12.11 -7.74
C VAL A 69 32.59 11.65 -7.57
N SER A 70 32.03 10.88 -8.50
CA SER A 70 30.64 10.40 -8.40
C SER A 70 30.44 9.46 -7.22
N ALA A 71 31.44 8.68 -6.84
CA ALA A 71 31.38 7.77 -5.70
C ALA A 71 31.69 8.43 -4.35
N ALA A 72 32.28 9.64 -4.34
CA ALA A 72 32.81 10.26 -3.13
C ALA A 72 31.76 10.43 -2.03
N GLY A 73 30.58 10.94 -2.37
CA GLY A 73 29.47 11.08 -1.43
C GLY A 73 28.99 9.74 -0.88
N ILE A 74 28.78 8.75 -1.75
CA ILE A 74 28.36 7.39 -1.36
C ILE A 74 29.40 6.76 -0.41
N LEU A 75 30.68 6.78 -0.77
CA LEU A 75 31.74 6.19 0.04
C LEU A 75 31.86 6.86 1.41
N THR A 76 31.66 8.18 1.46
CA THR A 76 31.72 8.94 2.73
C THR A 76 30.54 8.61 3.63
N GLU A 77 29.32 8.52 3.09
CA GLU A 77 28.14 8.11 3.85
C GLU A 77 28.27 6.66 4.34
N LEU A 78 28.81 5.75 3.53
CA LEU A 78 29.09 4.37 3.95
C LEU A 78 30.16 4.29 5.04
N ALA A 79 31.22 5.11 4.96
CA ALA A 79 32.23 5.20 6.00
C ALA A 79 31.65 5.73 7.33
N LEU A 80 30.80 6.76 7.26
CA LEU A 80 30.06 7.25 8.43
C LEU A 80 29.15 6.18 9.02
N ALA A 81 28.42 5.45 8.17
CA ALA A 81 27.55 4.36 8.60
C ALA A 81 28.35 3.23 9.27
N ALA A 82 29.50 2.85 8.72
CA ALA A 82 30.37 1.83 9.30
C ALA A 82 30.90 2.25 10.67
N MET A 83 31.37 3.50 10.80
CA MET A 83 31.87 4.04 12.06
C MET A 83 30.76 4.14 13.11
N ALA A 84 29.57 4.58 12.70
CA ALA A 84 28.39 4.63 13.57
C ALA A 84 27.92 3.22 13.98
N LEU A 85 28.06 2.21 13.12
CA LEU A 85 27.75 0.83 13.45
C LEU A 85 28.67 0.29 14.54
N LEU A 86 29.98 0.56 14.43
CA LEU A 86 30.94 0.18 15.47
C LEU A 86 30.61 0.84 16.82
N LEU A 87 30.28 2.13 16.81
CA LEU A 87 29.84 2.85 18.02
C LEU A 87 28.53 2.26 18.58
N TRP A 88 27.57 1.95 17.72
CA TRP A 88 26.28 1.41 18.14
C TRP A 88 26.39 0.04 18.83
N VAL A 89 27.33 -0.80 18.38
CA VAL A 89 27.62 -2.11 18.97
C VAL A 89 28.41 -1.97 20.27
N ALA A 90 29.28 -0.98 20.38
CA ALA A 90 30.17 -0.80 21.53
C ALA A 90 29.54 -0.03 22.71
N LEU A 91 28.43 0.68 22.49
CA LEU A 91 27.78 1.51 23.51
C LEU A 91 26.59 0.80 24.16
N ASP A 92 26.36 1.09 25.43
CA ASP A 92 25.16 0.70 26.17
C ASP A 92 23.93 1.55 25.78
N ASP A 93 22.75 1.15 26.24
CA ASP A 93 21.51 1.88 25.97
C ASP A 93 21.59 3.35 26.40
N GLY A 94 21.29 4.27 25.48
CA GLY A 94 21.34 5.70 25.71
C GLY A 94 21.23 6.54 24.44
N LEU A 95 21.22 7.86 24.60
CA LEU A 95 21.06 8.82 23.49
C LEU A 95 22.12 8.65 22.40
N VAL A 96 23.38 8.43 22.78
CA VAL A 96 24.50 8.30 21.83
C VAL A 96 24.35 7.03 20.99
N ARG A 97 23.91 5.92 21.60
CA ARG A 97 23.59 4.69 20.89
C ARG A 97 22.40 4.88 19.95
N ASP A 98 21.34 5.56 20.39
CA ASP A 98 20.19 5.88 19.53
C ASP A 98 20.60 6.74 18.31
N ILE A 99 21.46 7.74 18.50
CA ILE A 99 22.01 8.56 17.40
C ILE A 99 22.84 7.71 16.44
N ALA A 100 23.74 6.88 16.97
CA ALA A 100 24.58 5.99 16.17
C ALA A 100 23.73 5.06 15.30
N PHE A 101 22.67 4.48 15.86
CA PHE A 101 21.70 3.68 15.12
C PHE A 101 21.02 4.46 13.99
N VAL A 102 20.57 5.68 14.28
CA VAL A 102 19.96 6.56 13.28
C VAL A 102 20.94 6.87 12.15
N VAL A 103 22.21 7.14 12.45
CA VAL A 103 23.25 7.39 11.44
C VAL A 103 23.48 6.15 10.58
N VAL A 104 23.53 4.94 11.15
CA VAL A 104 23.63 3.69 10.37
C VAL A 104 22.50 3.57 9.35
N VAL A 105 21.27 3.86 9.77
CA VAL A 105 20.09 3.74 8.91
C VAL A 105 20.06 4.84 7.86
N VAL A 106 20.29 6.09 8.25
CA VAL A 106 20.23 7.23 7.34
C VAL A 106 21.41 7.24 6.37
N ALA A 107 22.64 7.08 6.82
CA ALA A 107 23.83 7.11 5.96
C ALA A 107 24.12 5.78 5.26
N GLY A 108 23.66 4.65 5.80
CA GLY A 108 23.85 3.33 5.18
C GLY A 108 22.71 2.98 4.23
N VAL A 109 21.52 2.78 4.80
CA VAL A 109 20.36 2.27 4.05
C VAL A 109 19.86 3.29 3.03
N SER A 110 19.74 4.57 3.41
CA SER A 110 19.26 5.60 2.47
C SER A 110 20.25 5.80 1.31
N THR A 111 21.54 5.88 1.60
CA THR A 111 22.56 6.06 0.57
C THR A 111 22.59 4.90 -0.40
N LEU A 112 22.56 3.66 0.08
CA LEU A 112 22.66 2.51 -0.82
C LEU A 112 21.40 2.33 -1.69
N LEU A 113 20.21 2.51 -1.10
CA LEU A 113 18.93 2.32 -1.81
C LEU A 113 18.56 3.47 -2.74
N PHE A 114 18.95 4.70 -2.40
CA PHE A 114 18.63 5.89 -3.19
C PHE A 114 19.84 6.40 -3.97
N ASN A 115 20.89 6.89 -3.31
CA ASN A 115 22.05 7.49 -4.00
C ASN A 115 22.86 6.46 -4.81
N GLY A 116 23.05 5.26 -4.29
CA GLY A 116 23.74 4.15 -4.95
C GLY A 116 22.92 3.46 -6.03
N ASN A 117 21.62 3.76 -6.16
CA ASN A 117 20.75 3.14 -7.14
C ASN A 117 21.04 3.67 -8.55
N PRO A 118 21.56 2.84 -9.46
CA PRO A 118 21.98 3.30 -10.78
C PRO A 118 20.81 3.60 -11.73
N LEU A 119 19.58 3.28 -11.35
CA LEU A 119 18.39 3.46 -12.19
C LEU A 119 17.79 4.86 -12.09
N GLN A 120 18.14 5.61 -11.05
CA GLN A 120 17.76 7.02 -10.89
C GLN A 120 18.98 7.90 -11.12
N ARG A 121 18.79 9.12 -11.61
CA ARG A 121 19.88 10.06 -11.98
C ARG A 121 20.51 10.70 -10.73
N LEU A 122 21.00 9.86 -9.85
CA LEU A 122 21.76 10.16 -8.65
C LEU A 122 23.21 9.68 -8.86
N ASP A 123 24.04 9.75 -7.83
CA ASP A 123 25.47 9.40 -7.89
C ASP A 123 25.76 8.03 -8.50
N GLY A 124 24.99 7.01 -8.10
CA GLY A 124 25.12 5.64 -8.61
C GLY A 124 24.89 5.53 -10.11
N TYR A 125 24.04 6.38 -10.69
CA TYR A 125 23.85 6.44 -12.15
C TYR A 125 25.08 7.00 -12.85
N TYR A 126 25.72 8.03 -12.29
CA TYR A 126 26.94 8.59 -12.87
C TYR A 126 28.13 7.64 -12.73
N VAL A 127 28.25 6.96 -11.58
CA VAL A 127 29.18 5.84 -11.40
C VAL A 127 28.95 4.75 -12.45
N LEU A 128 27.70 4.34 -12.70
CA LEU A 128 27.38 3.35 -13.74
C LEU A 128 27.74 3.85 -15.15
N CYS A 129 27.37 5.09 -15.48
CA CYS A 129 27.64 5.66 -16.81
C CYS A 129 29.14 5.73 -17.08
N ASP A 130 29.93 6.21 -16.12
CA ASP A 130 31.38 6.28 -16.29
C ASP A 130 32.02 4.89 -16.28
N THR A 131 31.53 3.95 -15.46
CA THR A 131 32.04 2.57 -15.45
C THR A 131 31.72 1.76 -16.71
N LEU A 132 30.63 2.09 -17.40
CA LEU A 132 30.31 1.44 -18.68
C LEU A 132 30.83 2.24 -19.88
N GLY A 133 31.32 3.46 -19.67
CA GLY A 133 31.66 4.37 -20.78
C GLY A 133 30.44 4.76 -21.60
N LEU A 134 29.26 4.83 -20.96
CA LEU A 134 27.97 5.12 -21.59
C LEU A 134 27.46 6.49 -21.12
N PRO A 135 28.01 7.60 -21.64
CA PRO A 135 27.58 8.92 -21.24
C PRO A 135 26.11 9.14 -21.63
N ASN A 136 25.37 9.82 -20.74
CA ASN A 136 23.96 10.17 -20.97
C ASN A 136 23.04 8.97 -21.27
N LEU A 137 23.29 7.82 -20.62
CA LEU A 137 22.50 6.59 -20.79
C LEU A 137 20.99 6.84 -20.65
N GLY A 138 20.54 7.60 -19.65
CA GLY A 138 19.11 7.85 -19.41
C GLY A 138 18.41 8.60 -20.56
N PRO A 139 18.86 9.81 -20.94
CA PRO A 139 18.34 10.52 -22.11
C PRO A 139 18.43 9.70 -23.41
N ARG A 140 19.57 9.06 -23.68
CA ARG A 140 19.79 8.27 -24.91
C ARG A 140 18.90 7.03 -24.97
N SER A 141 18.70 6.34 -23.86
CA SER A 141 17.79 5.19 -23.76
C SER A 141 16.34 5.58 -24.07
N ARG A 142 15.88 6.73 -23.55
CA ARG A 142 14.53 7.26 -23.86
C ARG A 142 14.39 7.64 -25.34
N GLN A 143 15.42 8.26 -25.93
CA GLN A 143 15.44 8.59 -27.35
C GLN A 143 15.40 7.32 -28.23
N TRP A 144 16.20 6.31 -27.87
CA TRP A 144 16.23 5.03 -28.56
C TRP A 144 14.85 4.35 -28.61
N TRP A 145 14.12 4.35 -27.49
CA TRP A 145 12.75 3.85 -27.41
C TRP A 145 11.77 4.69 -28.23
N MET A 146 11.89 6.01 -28.19
CA MET A 146 11.07 6.93 -29.00
C MET A 146 11.25 6.67 -30.50
N ASP A 147 12.48 6.51 -30.97
CA ASP A 147 12.79 6.24 -32.38
C ASP A 147 12.25 4.87 -32.82
N ARG A 148 12.38 3.84 -31.96
CA ARG A 148 11.76 2.53 -32.18
C ARG A 148 10.23 2.62 -32.27
N LEU A 149 9.61 3.40 -31.39
CA LEU A 149 8.16 3.59 -31.35
C LEU A 149 7.65 4.31 -32.60
N ARG A 150 8.34 5.38 -33.03
CA ARG A 150 8.05 6.09 -34.29
C ARG A 150 8.17 5.17 -35.50
N ARG A 151 9.26 4.40 -35.60
CA ARG A 151 9.45 3.42 -36.69
C ARG A 151 8.38 2.34 -36.70
N ARG A 152 8.01 1.77 -35.55
CA ARG A 152 6.99 0.69 -35.50
C ARG A 152 5.57 1.19 -35.72
N LEU A 153 5.18 2.31 -35.11
CA LEU A 153 3.80 2.80 -35.14
C LEU A 153 3.49 3.67 -36.36
N LEU A 154 4.46 4.48 -36.80
CA LEU A 154 4.27 5.44 -37.90
C LEU A 154 4.99 5.00 -39.18
N GLY A 155 5.97 4.10 -39.09
CA GLY A 155 6.79 3.65 -40.22
C GLY A 155 7.60 4.76 -40.86
N THR A 156 7.98 5.76 -40.06
CA THR A 156 8.85 6.87 -40.45
C THR A 156 10.29 6.37 -40.56
N ALA A 157 10.75 6.04 -41.76
CA ALA A 157 12.10 5.53 -42.01
C ALA A 157 13.18 6.63 -42.08
N HIS A 158 12.80 7.91 -42.13
CA HIS A 158 13.68 9.02 -42.52
C HIS A 158 14.29 9.85 -41.36
N THR A 159 14.21 9.39 -40.11
CA THR A 159 14.96 10.06 -39.04
C THR A 159 16.32 9.38 -38.91
N GLU A 160 17.40 10.15 -39.04
CA GLU A 160 18.77 9.68 -38.79
C GLU A 160 18.79 8.83 -37.52
N ALA A 161 19.16 7.56 -37.66
CA ALA A 161 19.16 6.66 -36.52
C ALA A 161 20.22 7.14 -35.53
N MET A 162 19.85 7.25 -34.26
CA MET A 162 20.81 7.56 -33.21
C MET A 162 22.01 6.61 -33.31
N PRO A 163 23.26 7.11 -33.32
CA PRO A 163 24.43 6.25 -33.35
C PRO A 163 24.46 5.39 -32.08
N VAL A 164 24.51 4.07 -32.27
CA VAL A 164 24.59 3.07 -31.20
C VAL A 164 25.87 2.28 -31.39
N ALA A 165 26.73 2.28 -30.38
CA ALA A 165 27.95 1.50 -30.41
C ALA A 165 27.67 -0.02 -30.29
N ARG A 166 28.62 -0.85 -30.72
CA ARG A 166 28.51 -2.32 -30.56
C ARG A 166 28.34 -2.67 -29.07
N GLY A 167 27.30 -3.42 -28.74
CA GLY A 167 27.01 -3.84 -27.36
C GLY A 167 26.29 -2.81 -26.47
N GLU A 168 26.07 -1.58 -26.96
CA GLU A 168 25.35 -0.53 -26.22
C GLU A 168 23.82 -0.72 -26.24
N ALA A 169 23.30 -1.35 -27.30
CA ALA A 169 21.87 -1.52 -27.52
C ALA A 169 21.14 -2.21 -26.35
N LYS A 170 21.77 -3.21 -25.70
CA LYS A 170 21.18 -3.91 -24.54
C LYS A 170 20.97 -2.99 -23.34
N TRP A 171 21.92 -2.10 -23.09
CA TRP A 171 21.85 -1.12 -22.00
C TRP A 171 20.80 -0.06 -22.29
N LEU A 172 20.74 0.44 -23.53
CA LEU A 172 19.70 1.37 -23.96
C LEU A 172 18.30 0.76 -23.91
N ALA A 173 18.16 -0.52 -24.27
CA ALA A 173 16.87 -1.20 -24.22
C ALA A 173 16.40 -1.41 -22.77
N ALA A 174 17.30 -1.84 -21.88
CA ALA A 174 16.97 -2.17 -20.49
C ALA A 174 16.79 -0.93 -19.59
N TYR A 175 17.58 0.12 -19.78
CA TYR A 175 17.65 1.22 -18.79
C TYR A 175 16.35 2.00 -18.63
N ALA A 176 15.76 2.55 -19.71
CA ALA A 176 14.54 3.35 -19.61
C ALA A 176 13.34 2.62 -18.95
N PRO A 177 12.99 1.37 -19.34
CA PRO A 177 11.88 0.67 -18.69
C PRO A 177 12.19 0.33 -17.24
N LEU A 178 13.42 -0.08 -16.92
CA LEU A 178 13.81 -0.43 -15.56
C LEU A 178 13.86 0.81 -14.64
N SER A 179 14.36 1.94 -15.15
CA SER A 179 14.34 3.25 -14.48
C SER A 179 12.91 3.73 -14.23
N TRP A 180 12.00 3.57 -15.20
CA TRP A 180 10.60 3.92 -15.04
C TRP A 180 9.87 3.00 -14.06
N LEU A 181 10.14 1.69 -14.09
CA LEU A 181 9.58 0.73 -13.14
C LEU A 181 10.04 1.02 -11.71
N MET A 182 11.32 1.33 -11.51
CA MET A 182 11.84 1.76 -10.22
C MET A 182 11.15 3.05 -9.75
N LEU A 183 10.92 4.01 -10.64
CA LEU A 183 10.21 5.24 -10.29
C LEU A 183 8.74 4.98 -9.90
N LEU A 184 8.05 4.09 -10.61
CA LEU A 184 6.71 3.64 -10.24
C LEU A 184 6.68 2.97 -8.87
N PHE A 185 7.66 2.10 -8.59
CA PHE A 185 7.79 1.42 -7.31
C PHE A 185 8.04 2.40 -6.15
N ILE A 186 8.94 3.38 -6.34
CA ILE A 186 9.19 4.43 -5.33
C ILE A 186 7.93 5.29 -5.14
N ALA A 187 7.24 5.65 -6.22
CA ALA A 187 6.02 6.44 -6.15
C ALA A 187 4.88 5.70 -5.42
N THR A 188 4.68 4.41 -5.70
CA THR A 188 3.64 3.61 -5.02
C THR A 188 3.96 3.44 -3.53
N LEU A 189 5.24 3.20 -3.19
CA LEU A 189 5.68 3.14 -1.80
C LEU A 189 5.44 4.49 -1.08
N ALA A 190 5.77 5.61 -1.71
CA ALA A 190 5.55 6.94 -1.16
C ALA A 190 4.06 7.24 -0.94
N VAL A 191 3.20 6.90 -1.91
CA VAL A 191 1.73 7.07 -1.81
C VAL A 191 1.18 6.22 -0.66
N PHE A 192 1.57 4.95 -0.59
CA PHE A 192 1.11 4.06 0.48
C PHE A 192 1.58 4.57 1.85
N TRP A 193 2.85 4.95 1.98
CA TRP A 193 3.41 5.48 3.22
C TRP A 193 2.72 6.78 3.67
N LEU A 194 2.50 7.74 2.77
CA LEU A 194 1.74 8.96 3.09
C LEU A 194 0.28 8.65 3.47
N GLY A 195 -0.34 7.68 2.81
CA GLY A 195 -1.71 7.23 3.11
C GLY A 195 -1.87 6.65 4.51
N GLN A 196 -0.82 6.01 5.05
CA GLN A 196 -0.79 5.53 6.43
C GLN A 196 -0.68 6.67 7.46
N ILE A 197 -0.04 7.79 7.10
CA ILE A 197 0.03 8.99 7.97
C ILE A 197 -1.32 9.71 7.97
N ALA A 198 -1.85 9.99 6.79
CA ALA A 198 -3.20 10.52 6.62
C ALA A 198 -3.73 10.17 5.22
N PHE A 199 -4.99 9.73 5.18
CA PHE A 199 -5.66 9.40 3.92
C PHE A 199 -5.59 10.53 2.88
N VAL A 200 -5.79 11.79 3.32
CA VAL A 200 -5.72 12.98 2.46
C VAL A 200 -4.34 13.15 1.82
N PHE A 201 -3.26 12.93 2.57
CA PHE A 201 -1.90 13.00 2.02
C PHE A 201 -1.63 11.88 1.02
N GLY A 202 -2.14 10.66 1.28
CA GLY A 202 -2.06 9.55 0.34
C GLY A 202 -2.76 9.87 -0.99
N VAL A 203 -3.99 10.38 -0.95
CA VAL A 203 -4.74 10.78 -2.16
C VAL A 203 -4.04 11.93 -2.90
N ALA A 204 -3.60 12.97 -2.18
CA ALA A 204 -2.89 14.09 -2.79
C ALA A 204 -1.59 13.64 -3.47
N ALA A 205 -0.81 12.77 -2.81
CA ALA A 205 0.40 12.18 -3.39
C ALA A 205 0.09 11.30 -4.60
N ALA A 206 -0.99 10.51 -4.55
CA ALA A 206 -1.39 9.64 -5.67
C ALA A 206 -1.72 10.45 -6.92
N LEU A 207 -2.47 11.55 -6.76
CA LEU A 207 -2.79 12.46 -7.87
C LEU A 207 -1.54 13.14 -8.41
N LEU A 208 -0.70 13.70 -7.52
CA LEU A 208 0.50 14.43 -7.92
C LEU A 208 1.54 13.52 -8.60
N LEU A 209 1.90 12.40 -7.96
CA LEU A 209 2.90 11.47 -8.48
C LEU A 209 2.35 10.68 -9.67
N GLY A 210 1.07 10.31 -9.67
CA GLY A 210 0.42 9.70 -10.83
C GLY A 210 0.44 10.63 -12.05
N TRP A 211 0.19 11.93 -11.86
CA TRP A 211 0.37 12.92 -12.91
C TRP A 211 1.81 12.98 -13.42
N GLN A 212 2.80 13.03 -12.51
CA GLN A 212 4.21 13.20 -12.88
C GLN A 212 4.85 11.96 -13.52
N VAL A 213 4.52 10.75 -13.03
CA VAL A 213 5.16 9.49 -13.41
C VAL A 213 4.43 8.78 -14.57
N LEU A 214 3.10 8.93 -14.65
CA LEU A 214 2.28 8.27 -15.66
C LEU A 214 1.77 9.24 -16.73
N LEU A 215 0.98 10.24 -16.33
CA LEU A 215 0.24 11.08 -17.30
C LEU A 215 1.16 12.01 -18.10
N ARG A 216 2.11 12.70 -17.45
CA ARG A 216 3.01 13.66 -18.10
C ARG A 216 3.97 12.99 -19.10
N PRO A 217 4.65 11.87 -18.79
CA PRO A 217 5.46 11.15 -19.77
C PRO A 217 4.61 10.60 -20.92
N LEU A 218 3.44 10.03 -20.62
CA LEU A 218 2.52 9.53 -21.63
C LEU A 218 2.08 10.65 -22.60
N HIS A 219 1.67 11.81 -22.07
CA HIS A 219 1.33 12.98 -22.88
C HIS A 219 2.52 13.46 -23.74
N ARG A 220 3.75 13.46 -23.20
CA ARG A 220 4.95 13.80 -23.99
C ARG A 220 5.19 12.80 -25.13
N VAL A 221 5.04 11.50 -24.88
CA VAL A 221 5.17 10.47 -25.93
C VAL A 221 4.10 10.64 -26.99
N LEU A 222 2.82 10.73 -26.59
CA LEU A 222 1.69 10.90 -27.51
C LEU A 222 1.81 12.19 -28.33
N SER A 223 2.18 13.31 -27.72
CA SER A 223 2.35 14.59 -28.43
C SER A 223 3.54 14.56 -29.39
N GLN A 224 4.63 13.87 -29.06
CA GLN A 224 5.74 13.66 -30.00
C GLN A 224 5.35 12.76 -31.17
N LEU A 225 4.63 11.66 -30.92
CA LEU A 225 4.12 10.78 -31.97
C LEU A 225 3.10 11.49 -32.85
N ARG A 226 2.18 12.26 -32.26
CA ARG A 226 1.21 13.09 -33.00
C ARG A 226 1.91 14.08 -33.92
N ARG A 227 2.90 14.82 -33.42
CA ARG A 227 3.68 15.77 -34.24
C ARG A 227 4.40 15.07 -35.39
N ALA A 228 5.05 13.93 -35.11
CA ALA A 228 5.71 13.13 -36.15
C ALA A 228 4.72 12.55 -37.18
N ALA A 229 3.51 12.22 -36.75
CA ALA A 229 2.45 11.71 -37.63
C ALA A 229 1.82 12.79 -38.53
N LEU A 230 1.76 14.03 -38.05
CA LEU A 230 1.21 15.17 -38.79
C LEU A 230 2.22 15.75 -39.78
N SER A 231 3.53 15.62 -39.52
CA SER A 231 4.57 16.18 -40.38
C SER A 231 4.89 15.33 -41.62
N GLN A 232 4.47 14.06 -41.68
CA GLN A 232 4.76 13.15 -42.80
C GLN A 232 3.50 12.67 -43.52
N HIS A 233 3.42 12.92 -44.82
CA HIS A 233 2.36 12.44 -45.71
C HIS A 233 2.28 10.90 -45.65
N GLY A 234 1.09 10.37 -45.33
CA GLY A 234 0.82 8.92 -45.21
C GLY A 234 0.87 8.35 -43.77
N SER A 235 1.59 8.99 -42.84
CA SER A 235 1.68 8.51 -41.45
C SER A 235 0.43 8.84 -40.60
N SER A 236 -0.36 9.85 -41.01
CA SER A 236 -1.64 10.22 -40.38
C SER A 236 -2.66 9.06 -40.35
N ARG A 237 -2.73 8.25 -41.43
CA ARG A 237 -3.61 7.06 -41.47
C ARG A 237 -3.16 5.96 -40.49
N ARG A 238 -1.85 5.81 -40.28
CA ARG A 238 -1.30 4.85 -39.29
C ARG A 238 -1.55 5.35 -37.87
N TRP A 239 -1.37 6.64 -37.62
CA TRP A 239 -1.69 7.27 -36.34
C TRP A 239 -3.17 7.13 -35.95
N ARG A 240 -4.10 7.33 -36.88
CA ARG A 240 -5.54 7.09 -36.62
C ARG A 240 -5.80 5.64 -36.22
N ARG A 241 -5.16 4.66 -36.87
CA ARG A 241 -5.27 3.23 -36.50
C ARG A 241 -4.70 2.95 -35.11
N VAL A 242 -3.59 3.58 -34.74
CA VAL A 242 -3.02 3.44 -33.38
C VAL A 242 -3.97 4.00 -32.33
N ILE A 243 -4.56 5.17 -32.56
CA ILE A 243 -5.56 5.75 -31.65
C ILE A 243 -6.78 4.84 -31.54
N LEU A 244 -7.34 4.39 -32.67
CA LEU A 244 -8.52 3.53 -32.68
C LEU A 244 -8.25 2.17 -32.01
N GLY A 245 -7.09 1.56 -32.26
CA GLY A 245 -6.67 0.33 -31.58
C GLY A 245 -6.46 0.54 -30.08
N GLY A 246 -5.86 1.66 -29.68
CA GLY A 246 -5.71 2.02 -28.27
C GLY A 246 -7.06 2.27 -27.57
N ALA A 247 -7.99 2.95 -28.24
CA ALA A 247 -9.34 3.17 -27.74
C ALA A 247 -10.12 1.85 -27.63
N ALA A 248 -10.03 0.98 -28.64
CA ALA A 248 -10.64 -0.35 -28.60
C ALA A 248 -10.10 -1.20 -27.45
N LEU A 249 -8.78 -1.18 -27.21
CA LEU A 249 -8.16 -1.87 -26.08
C LEU A 249 -8.62 -1.30 -24.73
N LEU A 250 -8.73 0.02 -24.60
CA LEU A 250 -9.25 0.66 -23.39
C LEU A 250 -10.72 0.26 -23.12
N VAL A 251 -11.56 0.24 -24.16
CA VAL A 251 -12.94 -0.24 -24.05
C VAL A 251 -12.97 -1.71 -23.64
N LEU A 252 -12.13 -2.56 -24.24
CA LEU A 252 -12.01 -3.96 -23.87
C LEU A 252 -11.63 -4.13 -22.39
N LEU A 253 -10.65 -3.36 -21.90
CA LEU A 253 -10.20 -3.40 -20.51
C LEU A 253 -11.26 -2.87 -19.52
N ALA A 254 -12.06 -1.89 -19.94
CA ALA A 254 -13.14 -1.31 -19.12
C ALA A 254 -14.38 -2.22 -19.03
N VAL A 255 -14.67 -2.95 -20.11
CA VAL A 255 -15.80 -3.92 -20.17
C VAL A 255 -15.39 -5.28 -19.60
N SER A 256 -14.09 -5.59 -19.53
CA SER A 256 -13.59 -6.81 -18.91
C SER A 256 -14.03 -6.88 -17.44
N PRO A 257 -14.71 -7.95 -17.00
CA PRO A 257 -15.12 -8.10 -15.61
C PRO A 257 -13.89 -8.43 -14.75
N TRP A 258 -13.36 -7.41 -14.06
CA TRP A 258 -12.30 -7.63 -13.08
C TRP A 258 -12.89 -8.36 -11.85
N PRO A 259 -12.30 -9.47 -11.40
CA PRO A 259 -12.77 -10.17 -10.21
C PRO A 259 -12.66 -9.24 -8.99
N ARG A 260 -13.82 -8.80 -8.47
CA ARG A 260 -13.91 -8.01 -7.24
C ARG A 260 -14.20 -8.96 -6.08
N SER A 261 -13.16 -9.55 -5.50
CA SER A 261 -13.28 -10.30 -4.25
C SER A 261 -12.71 -9.49 -3.10
N THR A 262 -13.45 -9.46 -1.99
CA THR A 262 -12.96 -8.91 -0.72
C THR A 262 -12.97 -10.06 0.27
N VAL A 263 -11.81 -10.36 0.85
CA VAL A 263 -11.70 -11.33 1.93
C VAL A 263 -11.98 -10.59 3.23
N VAL A 264 -13.04 -10.98 3.93
CA VAL A 264 -13.42 -10.42 5.24
C VAL A 264 -13.43 -11.56 6.24
N MET A 265 -12.82 -11.35 7.41
CA MET A 265 -12.95 -12.31 8.51
C MET A 265 -14.30 -12.09 9.19
N GLY A 266 -15.13 -13.14 9.20
CA GLY A 266 -16.43 -13.14 9.88
C GLY A 266 -16.49 -14.24 10.93
N VAL A 267 -17.30 -14.04 11.96
CA VAL A 267 -17.62 -15.07 12.96
C VAL A 267 -18.99 -15.64 12.61
N ALA A 268 -19.09 -16.96 12.48
CA ALA A 268 -20.39 -17.61 12.37
C ALA A 268 -21.08 -17.58 13.73
N TRP A 269 -22.12 -16.75 13.87
CA TRP A 269 -22.89 -16.63 15.10
C TRP A 269 -24.28 -17.25 14.89
N PRO A 270 -24.73 -18.16 15.78
CA PRO A 270 -26.07 -18.73 15.65
C PRO A 270 -27.13 -17.64 15.83
N PRO A 271 -28.25 -17.69 15.06
CA PRO A 271 -29.35 -16.75 15.26
C PRO A 271 -29.97 -16.94 16.66
N ASP A 272 -30.59 -15.90 17.21
CA ASP A 272 -31.17 -15.95 18.57
C ASP A 272 -32.19 -17.08 18.74
N GLN A 273 -32.90 -17.44 17.65
CA GLN A 273 -33.88 -18.54 17.60
C GLN A 273 -33.25 -19.94 17.74
N ALA A 274 -31.92 -20.06 17.59
CA ALA A 274 -31.20 -21.32 17.80
C ALA A 274 -30.80 -21.53 19.28
N GLN A 275 -31.01 -20.53 20.15
CA GLN A 275 -30.80 -20.68 21.59
C GLN A 275 -32.11 -21.06 22.27
N LEU A 276 -32.18 -22.28 22.77
CA LEU A 276 -33.30 -22.71 23.61
C LEU A 276 -33.11 -22.15 25.01
N ARG A 277 -34.11 -21.42 25.51
CA ARG A 277 -34.18 -20.91 26.88
C ARG A 277 -35.42 -21.45 27.55
N THR A 278 -35.30 -21.78 28.82
CA THR A 278 -36.42 -22.22 29.64
C THR A 278 -37.15 -20.97 30.15
N GLU A 279 -38.46 -20.90 29.98
CA GLU A 279 -39.26 -19.78 30.49
C GLU A 279 -39.41 -19.83 32.01
N GLU A 280 -39.39 -21.05 32.58
CA GLU A 280 -39.60 -21.32 34.00
C GLU A 280 -38.40 -22.04 34.60
N ALA A 281 -38.21 -21.87 35.91
CA ALA A 281 -37.19 -22.60 36.66
C ALA A 281 -37.62 -24.06 36.87
N GLY A 282 -36.70 -24.98 36.61
CA GLY A 282 -36.93 -26.41 36.78
C GLY A 282 -35.65 -27.21 36.74
N PHE A 283 -35.70 -28.45 37.25
CA PHE A 283 -34.62 -29.40 37.19
C PHE A 283 -34.76 -30.27 35.93
N VAL A 284 -33.65 -30.56 35.27
CA VAL A 284 -33.66 -31.45 34.09
C VAL A 284 -33.98 -32.87 34.54
N GLU A 285 -35.13 -33.39 34.11
CA GLU A 285 -35.58 -34.76 34.41
C GLU A 285 -35.04 -35.75 33.37
N SER A 286 -35.19 -35.40 32.08
CA SER A 286 -34.64 -36.21 30.99
C SER A 286 -34.27 -35.36 29.78
N GLN A 287 -33.16 -35.71 29.15
CA GLN A 287 -32.77 -35.17 27.85
C GLN A 287 -33.30 -36.09 26.75
N ARG A 288 -34.15 -35.56 25.88
CA ARG A 288 -34.82 -36.32 24.81
C ARG A 288 -34.13 -36.19 23.46
N ALA A 289 -33.51 -35.05 23.18
CA ALA A 289 -32.72 -34.84 21.97
C ALA A 289 -31.24 -35.17 22.17
N ARG A 290 -30.62 -35.78 21.16
CA ARG A 290 -29.17 -36.06 21.12
C ARG A 290 -28.41 -34.94 20.44
N ASP A 291 -27.13 -34.78 20.81
CA ASP A 291 -26.25 -33.84 20.12
C ASP A 291 -26.11 -34.20 18.63
N GLY A 292 -26.15 -33.20 17.76
CA GLY A 292 -26.14 -33.35 16.30
C GLY A 292 -27.44 -33.84 15.65
N GLN A 293 -28.52 -34.06 16.42
CA GLN A 293 -29.82 -34.45 15.88
C GLN A 293 -30.51 -33.25 15.21
N HIS A 294 -31.06 -33.45 14.00
CA HIS A 294 -31.96 -32.47 13.38
C HIS A 294 -33.32 -32.48 14.09
N LEU A 295 -33.78 -31.31 14.52
CA LEU A 295 -35.04 -31.11 15.21
C LEU A 295 -35.96 -30.20 14.39
N GLN A 296 -37.26 -30.42 14.50
CA GLN A 296 -38.29 -29.55 13.95
C GLN A 296 -38.97 -28.76 15.06
N ALA A 297 -39.64 -27.66 14.70
CA ALA A 297 -40.37 -26.85 15.67
C ALA A 297 -41.47 -27.70 16.34
N GLY A 298 -41.46 -27.75 17.68
CA GLY A 298 -42.36 -28.57 18.48
C GLY A 298 -41.73 -29.86 19.03
N ASP A 299 -40.53 -30.24 18.58
CA ASP A 299 -39.83 -31.39 19.14
C ASP A 299 -39.40 -31.12 20.59
N ILE A 300 -39.61 -32.11 21.46
CA ILE A 300 -39.23 -32.02 22.86
C ILE A 300 -37.71 -32.27 22.97
N VAL A 301 -36.98 -31.24 23.39
CA VAL A 301 -35.52 -31.30 23.56
C VAL A 301 -35.15 -31.77 24.96
N LEU A 302 -35.77 -31.16 25.97
CA LEU A 302 -35.51 -31.36 27.39
C LEU A 302 -36.85 -31.43 28.12
N GLN A 303 -36.96 -32.38 29.05
CA GLN A 303 -38.07 -32.46 29.98
C GLN A 303 -37.60 -31.91 31.32
N LEU A 304 -38.32 -30.92 31.84
CA LEU A 304 -38.03 -30.26 33.12
C LEU A 304 -39.09 -30.62 34.14
N HIS A 305 -38.67 -30.83 35.38
CA HIS A 305 -39.54 -30.98 36.53
C HIS A 305 -39.42 -29.73 37.42
N SER A 306 -40.55 -29.06 37.67
CA SER A 306 -40.62 -27.86 38.52
C SER A 306 -41.56 -28.12 39.71
N PRO A 307 -41.02 -28.31 40.93
CA PRO A 307 -41.82 -28.51 42.12
C PRO A 307 -42.74 -27.32 42.44
N GLN A 308 -42.33 -26.12 42.02
CA GLN A 308 -43.09 -24.89 42.22
C GLN A 308 -44.34 -24.88 41.34
N LEU A 309 -44.19 -25.18 40.04
CA LEU A 309 -45.34 -25.27 39.12
C LEU A 309 -46.32 -26.37 39.53
N GLU A 310 -45.83 -27.51 40.01
CA GLU A 310 -46.70 -28.58 40.52
C GLU A 310 -47.50 -28.13 41.75
N SER A 311 -46.86 -27.42 42.68
CA SER A 311 -47.53 -26.86 43.86
C SER A 311 -48.58 -25.81 43.47
N GLU A 312 -48.26 -24.92 42.53
CA GLU A 312 -49.19 -23.91 42.05
C GLU A 312 -50.36 -24.51 41.29
N HIS A 313 -50.12 -25.49 40.43
CA HIS A 313 -51.15 -26.24 39.72
C HIS A 313 -52.07 -26.96 40.71
N ALA A 314 -51.52 -27.64 41.72
CA ALA A 314 -52.31 -28.29 42.76
C ALA A 314 -53.19 -27.28 43.53
N ARG A 315 -52.64 -26.10 43.87
CA ARG A 315 -53.37 -25.02 44.55
C ARG A 315 -54.51 -24.48 43.68
N GLN A 316 -54.26 -24.24 42.40
CA GLN A 316 -55.28 -23.75 41.46
C GLN A 316 -56.37 -24.80 41.22
N ALA A 317 -56.00 -26.07 41.01
CA ALA A 317 -56.95 -27.17 40.84
C ALA A 317 -57.82 -27.40 42.09
N ALA A 318 -57.27 -27.20 43.29
CA ALA A 318 -58.04 -27.22 44.53
C ALA A 318 -59.04 -26.05 44.59
N ARG A 319 -58.64 -24.86 44.14
CA ARG A 319 -59.51 -23.68 44.09
C ARG A 319 -60.66 -23.83 43.10
N VAL A 320 -60.40 -24.39 41.91
CA VAL A 320 -61.43 -24.71 40.92
C VAL A 320 -62.46 -25.67 41.52
N ARG A 321 -62.00 -26.76 42.14
CA ARG A 321 -62.89 -27.74 42.80
C ARG A 321 -63.74 -27.12 43.92
N ALA A 322 -63.16 -26.21 44.71
CA ALA A 322 -63.91 -25.50 45.76
C ALA A 322 -65.02 -24.62 45.17
N LEU A 323 -64.72 -23.87 44.10
CA LEU A 323 -65.70 -23.02 43.42
C LEU A 323 -66.79 -23.83 42.72
N GLU A 324 -66.45 -24.98 42.13
CA GLU A 324 -67.43 -25.90 41.55
C GLU A 324 -68.39 -26.45 42.60
N ALA A 325 -67.86 -26.81 43.78
CA ALA A 325 -68.68 -27.27 44.91
C ALA A 325 -69.61 -26.16 45.43
N GLU A 326 -69.13 -24.91 45.49
CA GLU A 326 -69.93 -23.74 45.86
C GLU A 326 -71.03 -23.46 44.84
N LEU A 327 -70.73 -23.55 43.54
CA LEU A 327 -71.70 -23.43 42.45
C LEU A 327 -72.79 -24.51 42.54
N LEU A 328 -72.40 -25.75 42.81
CA LEU A 328 -73.32 -26.88 43.00
C LEU A 328 -74.25 -26.69 44.21
N GLN A 329 -73.77 -26.07 45.30
CA GLN A 329 -74.60 -25.73 46.45
C GLN A 329 -75.54 -24.54 46.19
N ALA A 330 -75.15 -23.61 45.33
CA ALA A 330 -75.97 -22.46 44.94
C ALA A 330 -77.07 -22.82 43.92
N LEU A 331 -76.99 -23.97 43.26
CA LEU A 331 -78.03 -24.46 42.36
C LEU A 331 -79.22 -25.01 43.16
N PRO A 332 -80.46 -24.53 42.93
CA PRO A 332 -81.63 -25.04 43.65
C PRO A 332 -81.88 -26.51 43.31
N GLY A 333 -81.95 -27.37 44.34
CA GLY A 333 -82.21 -28.81 44.20
C GLY A 333 -83.56 -29.11 43.52
N PRO A 334 -83.73 -30.31 42.93
CA PRO A 334 -84.97 -30.66 42.24
C PRO A 334 -86.13 -30.64 43.24
N LYS A 335 -87.21 -29.89 42.90
CA LYS A 335 -88.44 -29.86 43.68
C LYS A 335 -89.01 -31.29 43.80
N ALA A 336 -88.80 -31.93 44.94
CA ALA A 336 -89.51 -33.16 45.31
C ALA A 336 -91.00 -32.83 45.47
N GLY A 337 -91.83 -33.48 44.66
CA GLY A 337 -93.28 -33.37 44.73
C GLY A 337 -93.84 -33.98 46.01
N GLY A 338 -94.81 -33.28 46.58
CA GLY A 338 -95.72 -33.70 47.65
C GLY A 338 -96.60 -32.48 47.94
N ASP A 339 -97.93 -32.54 48.02
CA ASP A 339 -98.78 -33.69 48.28
C ASP A 339 -100.26 -33.33 47.97
N ALA A 340 -101.04 -34.38 47.74
CA ALA A 340 -102.44 -34.57 48.15
C ALA A 340 -103.53 -33.50 47.89
N THR A 341 -104.43 -33.86 46.96
CA THR A 341 -105.90 -34.10 47.14
C THR A 341 -106.83 -33.15 47.94
N ARG A 342 -108.10 -33.14 47.47
CA ARG A 342 -109.40 -32.67 48.04
C ARG A 342 -109.85 -31.30 47.51
N GLY A 343 -111.06 -31.13 46.98
CA GLY A 343 -112.23 -31.98 46.81
C GLY A 343 -113.47 -31.12 46.49
N ALA A 344 -114.52 -31.80 46.00
CA ALA A 344 -115.88 -31.35 45.66
C ALA A 344 -116.09 -30.84 44.23
#